data_AF-A0A081IBA1-F1
#
_entry.id   AF-A0A081IBA1-F1
#
_cell.length_a   1.000
_cell.length_b   1.000
_cell.length_c   1.000
_cell.angle_alpha   90.00
_cell.angle_beta   90.00
_cell.angle_gamma   90.00
#
_symmetry.space_group_name_H-M   'P 1'
#
loop_
_entity.id
_entity.type
_entity.pdbx_description
1 polymer ?
#
loop_
_entity_poly.entity_id
_entity_poly.type
_entity_poly.pdbx_seq_one_letter_code
_entity_poly.pdbx_strand_id
1 'polypeptide(L)'
;MGQPSYSIEEVYKEIVAINGYFTENDNGQLTVNNAHKLIDDYCHSWCVSENGECHDYFQLASCSVFYLLNNLKDKFDSKYDKLAEYAILWLSYKLNQNKKYSTIELNNFYTKRIEKNQYYKNKINGDHGLTYKEIIDKKKDLMNTNEISKFNGPFSILCKLYNEIKKNNRDCTNLSQKANEFVQNFENLNQDSSIIGNNSYREILSNLFNDYDNFKNDYAEKCRGCKDIPTLSPFYRHFL
;
A
#
# COMPACT_ATOMS: atom_id res chain seq x y z
N MET A 1 15.75 0.23 19.17
CA MET A 1 15.37 -0.55 17.96
C MET A 1 16.24 -0.04 16.83
N GLY A 2 16.98 -0.92 16.16
CA GLY A 2 17.87 -0.53 15.05
C GLY A 2 17.06 0.10 13.92
N GLN A 3 17.62 1.14 13.28
CA GLN A 3 17.05 1.72 12.07
C GLN A 3 16.82 0.60 11.03
N PRO A 4 15.66 0.57 10.35
CA PRO A 4 15.50 -0.33 9.22
C PRO A 4 16.60 -0.04 8.18
N SER A 5 17.12 -1.06 7.50
CA SER A 5 18.12 -0.90 6.43
C SER A 5 17.58 -0.16 5.19
N TYR A 6 16.27 0.15 5.18
CA TYR A 6 15.57 0.85 4.11
C TYR A 6 14.93 2.15 4.63
N SER A 7 14.87 3.16 3.76
CA SER A 7 14.06 4.34 4.03
C SER A 7 12.60 4.05 3.67
N ILE A 8 11.70 4.22 4.64
CA ILE A 8 10.25 4.13 4.43
C ILE A 8 9.78 5.10 3.33
N GLU A 9 10.48 6.22 3.13
CA GLU A 9 10.24 7.16 2.04
C GLU A 9 10.36 6.50 0.65
N GLU A 10 11.31 5.58 0.47
CA GLU A 10 11.47 4.84 -0.77
C GLU A 10 10.35 3.83 -0.98
N VAL A 11 9.87 3.17 0.08
CA VAL A 11 8.72 2.27 0.00
C VAL A 11 7.49 3.03 -0.50
N TYR A 12 7.15 4.17 0.13
CA TYR A 12 6.03 5.00 -0.34
C TYR A 12 6.27 5.59 -1.73
N LYS A 13 7.52 5.83 -2.14
CA LYS A 13 7.86 6.25 -3.51
C LYS A 13 7.37 5.22 -4.53
N GLU A 14 7.74 3.95 -4.31
CA GLU A 14 7.41 2.86 -5.22
C GLU A 14 5.89 2.58 -5.20
N ILE A 15 5.26 2.61 -4.02
CA ILE A 15 3.81 2.44 -3.89
C ILE A 15 3.06 3.53 -4.66
N VAL A 16 3.47 4.79 -4.57
CA VAL A 16 2.85 5.91 -5.31
C VAL A 16 3.06 5.75 -6.81
N ALA A 17 4.25 5.35 -7.24
CA ALA A 17 4.55 5.08 -8.64
C ALA A 17 3.66 3.96 -9.21
N ILE A 18 3.59 2.81 -8.52
CA ILE A 18 2.74 1.67 -8.91
C ILE A 18 1.26 2.07 -8.90
N ASN A 19 0.81 2.87 -7.94
CA ASN A 19 -0.56 3.36 -7.91
C ASN A 19 -0.91 4.20 -9.16
N GLY A 20 0.07 4.92 -9.72
CA GLY A 20 -0.03 5.70 -10.95
C GLY A 20 0.14 4.89 -12.24
N TYR A 21 0.34 3.57 -12.17
CA TYR A 21 0.42 2.70 -13.35
C TYR A 21 -0.87 2.71 -14.17
N PHE A 22 -2.04 2.75 -13.53
CA PHE A 22 -3.30 2.81 -14.25
C PHE A 22 -4.36 3.62 -13.50
N THR A 23 -5.27 4.20 -14.26
CA THR A 23 -6.44 4.93 -13.76
C THR A 23 -7.68 4.53 -14.55
N GLU A 24 -8.84 4.68 -13.93
CA GLU A 24 -10.14 4.53 -14.59
C GLU A 24 -10.90 5.84 -14.40
N ASN A 25 -11.39 6.43 -15.49
CA ASN A 25 -12.22 7.63 -15.40
C ASN A 25 -13.69 7.28 -15.08
N ASP A 26 -14.52 8.31 -14.88
CA ASP A 26 -15.94 8.13 -14.52
C ASP A 26 -16.76 7.39 -15.59
N ASN A 27 -16.28 7.34 -16.84
CA ASN A 27 -16.90 6.59 -17.94
C ASN A 27 -16.43 5.12 -17.98
N GLY A 28 -15.60 4.68 -17.03
CA GLY A 28 -15.05 3.32 -17.00
C GLY A 28 -13.90 3.10 -17.99
N GLN A 29 -13.35 4.16 -18.60
CA GLN A 29 -12.23 4.04 -19.52
C GLN A 29 -10.92 3.93 -18.74
N LEU A 30 -10.19 2.84 -18.98
CA LEU A 30 -8.86 2.61 -18.42
C LEU A 30 -7.78 3.35 -19.20
N THR A 31 -6.85 3.95 -18.47
CA THR A 31 -5.61 4.51 -19.03
C THR A 31 -4.44 3.88 -18.31
N VAL A 32 -3.52 3.29 -19.07
CA VAL A 32 -2.26 2.72 -18.57
C VAL A 32 -1.12 3.70 -18.82
N ASN A 33 -0.32 3.93 -17.79
CA ASN A 33 0.86 4.77 -17.83
C ASN A 33 2.07 3.93 -18.22
N ASN A 34 2.51 4.14 -19.47
CA ASN A 34 3.68 3.50 -20.08
C ASN A 34 5.02 3.78 -19.37
N ALA A 35 5.07 4.66 -18.37
CA ALA A 35 6.24 4.81 -17.52
C ALA A 35 6.50 3.58 -16.63
N HIS A 36 5.51 2.71 -16.44
CA HIS A 36 5.59 1.54 -15.54
C HIS A 36 5.40 0.20 -16.28
N LYS A 37 5.86 0.11 -17.54
CA LYS A 37 5.73 -1.08 -18.41
C LYS A 37 6.22 -2.40 -17.79
N LEU A 38 7.14 -2.35 -16.84
CA LEU A 38 7.61 -3.56 -16.14
C LEU A 38 6.51 -4.27 -15.33
N ILE A 39 5.39 -3.59 -15.04
CA ILE A 39 4.21 -4.23 -14.45
C ILE A 39 3.52 -5.15 -15.46
N ASP A 40 3.60 -4.84 -16.76
CA ASP A 40 2.98 -5.64 -17.83
C ASP A 40 3.58 -7.06 -17.87
N ASP A 41 4.86 -7.21 -17.50
CA ASP A 41 5.53 -8.52 -17.38
C ASP A 41 4.76 -9.46 -16.43
N TYR A 42 4.11 -8.90 -15.41
CA TYR A 42 3.31 -9.63 -14.42
C TYR A 42 1.85 -9.88 -14.84
N CYS A 43 1.45 -9.36 -16.00
CA CYS A 43 0.09 -9.48 -16.52
C CYS A 43 -0.15 -10.62 -17.52
N HIS A 44 0.91 -11.22 -18.05
CA HIS A 44 0.85 -12.11 -19.21
C HIS A 44 0.13 -13.48 -19.03
N SER A 45 -0.49 -13.80 -17.87
CA SER A 45 -1.13 -15.12 -17.70
C SER A 45 -2.58 -15.23 -18.19
N TRP A 46 -3.31 -14.12 -18.25
CA TRP A 46 -4.75 -14.11 -18.56
C TRP A 46 -5.11 -13.12 -19.67
N CYS A 47 -4.14 -12.38 -20.16
CA CYS A 47 -4.28 -11.48 -21.29
C CYS A 47 -4.16 -12.27 -22.59
N VAL A 48 -5.29 -12.74 -23.11
CA VAL A 48 -5.42 -13.25 -24.48
C VAL A 48 -6.05 -12.15 -25.32
N SER A 49 -5.44 -10.96 -25.39
CA SER A 49 -5.78 -10.02 -26.45
C SER A 49 -4.81 -10.26 -27.60
N GLU A 50 -5.29 -10.23 -28.84
CA GLU A 50 -4.48 -10.42 -30.05
C GLU A 50 -3.31 -9.41 -30.14
N ASN A 51 -3.35 -8.35 -29.34
CA ASN A 51 -2.37 -7.27 -29.28
C ASN A 51 -1.57 -7.19 -27.95
N GLY A 52 -1.79 -8.08 -26.98
CA GLY A 52 -1.03 -8.15 -25.72
C GLY A 52 -1.37 -7.09 -24.65
N GLU A 53 -2.43 -6.30 -24.82
CA GLU A 53 -2.87 -5.29 -23.87
C GLU A 53 -3.87 -5.85 -22.83
N CYS A 54 -3.68 -5.52 -21.55
CA CYS A 54 -4.52 -5.96 -20.42
C CYS A 54 -5.62 -4.95 -20.14
N HIS A 55 -6.87 -5.27 -20.49
CA HIS A 55 -7.96 -4.29 -20.55
C HIS A 55 -8.97 -4.34 -19.40
N ASP A 56 -8.75 -5.10 -18.33
CA ASP A 56 -9.64 -5.06 -17.16
C ASP A 56 -8.94 -4.58 -15.88
N TYR A 57 -9.66 -3.78 -15.08
CA TYR A 57 -9.15 -3.14 -13.87
C TYR A 57 -8.57 -4.15 -12.87
N PHE A 58 -9.20 -5.33 -12.75
CA PHE A 58 -8.80 -6.35 -11.79
C PHE A 58 -7.54 -7.09 -12.22
N GLN A 59 -7.32 -7.26 -13.52
CA GLN A 59 -6.07 -7.78 -14.06
C GLN A 59 -4.94 -6.82 -13.74
N LEU A 60 -5.07 -5.55 -14.10
CA LEU A 60 -4.06 -4.52 -13.81
C LEU A 60 -3.74 -4.43 -12.32
N ALA A 61 -4.76 -4.49 -11.46
CA ALA A 61 -4.59 -4.55 -10.01
C ALA A 61 -3.84 -5.83 -9.56
N SER A 62 -4.19 -7.01 -10.11
CA SER A 62 -3.53 -8.28 -9.80
C SER A 62 -2.04 -8.24 -10.17
N CYS A 63 -1.68 -7.83 -11.39
CA CYS A 63 -0.27 -7.75 -11.80
C CYS A 63 0.52 -6.80 -10.91
N SER A 64 -0.08 -5.65 -10.59
CA SER A 64 0.53 -4.64 -9.74
C SER A 64 0.87 -5.17 -8.35
N VAL A 65 0.08 -6.10 -7.79
CA VAL A 65 0.42 -6.78 -6.52
C VAL A 65 1.72 -7.57 -6.67
N PHE A 66 1.86 -8.40 -7.70
CA PHE A 66 3.07 -9.20 -7.91
C PHE A 66 4.30 -8.34 -8.19
N TYR A 67 4.13 -7.28 -9.00
CA TYR A 67 5.18 -6.31 -9.24
C TYR A 67 5.60 -5.59 -7.97
N LEU A 68 4.64 -5.11 -7.15
CA LEU A 68 4.90 -4.46 -5.87
C LEU A 68 5.70 -5.37 -4.94
N LEU A 69 5.28 -6.64 -4.81
CA LEU A 69 6.00 -7.64 -4.02
C LEU A 69 7.44 -7.78 -4.51
N ASN A 70 7.65 -7.95 -5.82
CA ASN A 70 8.99 -8.10 -6.39
C ASN A 70 9.86 -6.86 -6.20
N ASN A 71 9.32 -5.68 -6.47
CA ASN A 71 10.05 -4.41 -6.46
C ASN A 71 10.44 -3.96 -5.04
N LEU A 72 9.67 -4.37 -4.03
CA LEU A 72 9.91 -3.99 -2.64
C LEU A 72 10.63 -5.07 -1.81
N LYS A 73 10.83 -6.28 -2.32
CA LYS A 73 11.40 -7.41 -1.55
C LYS A 73 12.76 -7.09 -0.89
N ASP A 74 13.64 -6.41 -1.61
CA ASP A 74 14.99 -6.08 -1.14
C ASP A 74 14.95 -4.92 -0.15
N LYS A 75 13.97 -4.01 -0.29
CA LYS A 75 13.75 -2.94 0.68
C LYS A 75 13.34 -3.52 2.02
N PHE A 76 12.54 -4.58 2.07
CA PHE A 76 12.15 -5.16 3.35
C PHE A 76 13.19 -6.09 3.98
N ASP A 77 14.38 -6.27 3.38
CA ASP A 77 15.42 -7.17 3.89
C ASP A 77 14.86 -8.55 4.26
N SER A 78 14.08 -9.14 3.33
CA SER A 78 13.36 -10.40 3.53
C SER A 78 12.31 -10.43 4.67
N LYS A 79 11.90 -9.28 5.22
CA LYS A 79 10.72 -9.15 6.12
C LYS A 79 9.42 -9.27 5.31
N TYR A 80 9.17 -10.47 4.81
CA TYR A 80 8.04 -10.78 3.92
C TYR A 80 6.67 -10.50 4.54
N ASP A 81 6.53 -10.53 5.86
CA ASP A 81 5.28 -10.19 6.56
C ASP A 81 4.89 -8.72 6.35
N LYS A 82 5.84 -7.80 6.51
CA LYS A 82 5.62 -6.36 6.29
C LYS A 82 5.45 -6.04 4.81
N LEU A 83 6.18 -6.74 3.94
CA LEU A 83 5.99 -6.65 2.49
C LEU A 83 4.56 -7.03 2.06
N ALA A 84 4.06 -8.17 2.56
CA ALA A 84 2.70 -8.63 2.28
C ALA A 84 1.64 -7.65 2.80
N GLU A 85 1.86 -7.07 3.98
CA GLU A 85 0.98 -6.05 4.56
C GLU A 85 0.80 -4.84 3.63
N TYR A 86 1.90 -4.23 3.14
CA TYR A 86 1.78 -3.09 2.22
C TYR A 86 1.16 -3.47 0.88
N ALA A 87 1.41 -4.69 0.38
CA ALA A 87 0.77 -5.17 -0.85
C ALA A 87 -0.75 -5.26 -0.70
N ILE A 88 -1.23 -5.76 0.43
CA ILE A 88 -2.67 -5.89 0.74
C ILE A 88 -3.29 -4.51 1.01
N LEU A 89 -2.61 -3.63 1.74
CA LEU A 89 -3.04 -2.24 1.95
C LEU A 89 -3.18 -1.49 0.63
N TRP A 90 -2.17 -1.61 -0.25
CA TRP A 90 -2.22 -1.00 -1.57
C TRP A 90 -3.39 -1.54 -2.40
N LEU A 91 -3.61 -2.86 -2.40
CA LEU A 91 -4.72 -3.48 -3.12
C LEU A 91 -6.09 -3.00 -2.60
N SER A 92 -6.27 -2.98 -1.27
CA SER A 92 -7.48 -2.46 -0.63
C SER A 92 -7.74 -1.01 -1.03
N TYR A 93 -6.71 -0.18 -0.92
CA TYR A 93 -6.79 1.22 -1.28
C TYR A 93 -7.14 1.39 -2.76
N LYS A 94 -6.46 0.66 -3.65
CA LYS A 94 -6.64 0.75 -5.10
C LYS A 94 -8.09 0.45 -5.48
N LEU A 95 -8.63 -0.68 -5.04
CA LEU A 95 -10.02 -1.06 -5.29
C LEU A 95 -11.00 -0.04 -4.71
N ASN A 96 -10.72 0.52 -3.54
CA ASN A 96 -11.57 1.52 -2.90
C ASN A 96 -11.54 2.90 -3.58
N GLN A 97 -10.59 3.18 -4.49
CA GLN A 97 -10.58 4.44 -5.24
C GLN A 97 -11.78 4.57 -6.18
N ASN A 98 -12.39 3.45 -6.57
CA ASN A 98 -13.51 3.44 -7.50
C ASN A 98 -14.75 2.83 -6.84
N LYS A 99 -15.85 3.59 -6.83
CA LYS A 99 -17.12 3.17 -6.21
C LYS A 99 -17.66 1.87 -6.79
N LYS A 100 -17.36 1.56 -8.05
CA LYS A 100 -17.74 0.30 -8.71
C LYS A 100 -17.05 -0.92 -8.08
N TYR A 101 -15.88 -0.71 -7.49
CA TYR A 101 -15.01 -1.78 -6.96
C TYR A 101 -14.87 -1.74 -5.44
N SER A 102 -15.30 -0.66 -4.76
CA SER A 102 -15.14 -0.48 -3.32
C SER A 102 -15.96 -1.47 -2.46
N THR A 103 -16.95 -2.15 -3.04
CA THR A 103 -17.76 -3.18 -2.36
C THR A 103 -17.20 -4.59 -2.57
N ILE A 104 -16.11 -4.74 -3.33
CA ILE A 104 -15.51 -6.05 -3.59
C ILE A 104 -14.78 -6.52 -2.33
N GLU A 105 -15.19 -7.69 -1.84
CA GLU A 105 -14.48 -8.38 -0.78
C GLU A 105 -13.08 -8.77 -1.26
N LEU A 106 -12.04 -8.38 -0.50
CA LEU A 106 -10.66 -8.67 -0.87
C LEU A 106 -10.38 -10.17 -0.99
N ASN A 107 -10.98 -11.00 -0.14
CA ASN A 107 -10.84 -12.45 -0.24
C ASN A 107 -11.40 -13.00 -1.57
N ASN A 108 -12.50 -12.44 -2.08
CA ASN A 108 -13.04 -12.82 -3.38
C ASN A 108 -12.13 -12.37 -4.51
N PHE A 109 -11.58 -11.16 -4.43
CA PHE A 109 -10.58 -10.69 -5.38
C PHE A 109 -9.35 -11.60 -5.37
N TYR A 110 -8.82 -11.92 -4.19
CA TYR A 110 -7.67 -12.79 -4.01
C TYR A 110 -7.89 -14.16 -4.68
N THR A 111 -8.97 -14.84 -4.35
CA THR A 111 -9.30 -16.18 -4.87
C THR A 111 -9.48 -16.19 -6.39
N LYS A 112 -10.09 -15.13 -6.95
CA LYS A 112 -10.41 -15.07 -8.39
C LYS A 112 -9.29 -14.51 -9.25
N ARG A 113 -8.44 -13.62 -8.71
CA ARG A 113 -7.49 -12.81 -9.49
C ARG A 113 -6.04 -12.97 -9.06
N ILE A 114 -5.76 -13.24 -7.79
CA ILE A 114 -4.38 -13.43 -7.29
C ILE A 114 -4.01 -14.92 -7.34
N GLU A 115 -4.81 -15.81 -6.74
CA GLU A 115 -4.51 -17.25 -6.71
C GLU A 115 -4.47 -17.89 -8.11
N LYS A 116 -5.18 -17.27 -9.07
CA LYS A 116 -5.26 -17.71 -10.46
C LYS A 116 -4.14 -17.17 -11.34
N ASN A 117 -3.40 -16.16 -10.90
CA ASN A 117 -2.28 -15.60 -11.67
C ASN A 117 -1.13 -16.63 -11.75
N GLN A 118 -0.50 -16.79 -12.92
CA GLN A 118 0.62 -17.74 -13.09
C GLN A 118 1.78 -17.49 -12.14
N TYR A 119 2.02 -16.22 -11.77
CA TYR A 119 3.10 -15.84 -10.88
C TYR A 119 2.85 -16.29 -9.44
N TYR A 120 1.63 -16.67 -9.07
CA TYR A 120 1.27 -17.02 -7.69
C TYR A 120 2.19 -18.07 -7.05
N LYS A 121 2.65 -19.05 -7.84
CA LYS A 121 3.57 -20.11 -7.38
C LYS A 121 5.05 -19.85 -7.69
N ASN A 122 5.36 -18.75 -8.38
CA ASN A 122 6.74 -18.39 -8.69
C ASN A 122 7.47 -17.94 -7.41
N LYS A 123 8.77 -18.19 -7.36
CA LYS A 123 9.61 -17.77 -6.24
C LYS A 123 10.16 -16.37 -6.45
N ILE A 124 10.11 -15.55 -5.41
CA ILE A 124 10.48 -14.14 -5.50
C ILE A 124 12.00 -13.93 -5.66
N ASN A 125 12.83 -14.88 -5.18
CA ASN A 125 14.31 -14.83 -5.19
C ASN A 125 14.91 -16.13 -5.74
N GLY A 126 14.41 -16.60 -6.88
CA GLY A 126 14.89 -17.85 -7.50
C GLY A 126 14.67 -19.07 -6.58
N ASP A 127 15.49 -20.11 -6.73
CA ASP A 127 15.25 -21.41 -6.10
C ASP A 127 15.21 -21.43 -4.56
N HIS A 128 15.78 -20.43 -3.90
CA HIS A 128 15.82 -20.32 -2.44
C HIS A 128 14.78 -19.34 -1.86
N GLY A 129 14.03 -18.63 -2.70
CA GLY A 129 13.03 -17.66 -2.27
C GLY A 129 11.68 -18.30 -1.91
N LEU A 130 10.91 -17.59 -1.08
CA LEU A 130 9.49 -17.90 -0.90
C LEU A 130 8.72 -17.68 -2.20
N THR A 131 7.67 -18.47 -2.39
CA THR A 131 6.66 -18.22 -3.42
C THR A 131 5.85 -16.98 -3.08
N TYR A 132 5.29 -16.30 -4.09
CA TYR A 132 4.36 -15.19 -3.85
C TYR A 132 3.17 -15.62 -2.99
N LYS A 133 2.67 -16.85 -3.19
CA LYS A 133 1.70 -17.47 -2.30
C LYS A 133 2.14 -17.45 -0.84
N GLU A 134 3.31 -17.99 -0.52
CA GLU A 134 3.80 -18.05 0.86
C GLU A 134 3.97 -16.66 1.48
N ILE A 135 4.34 -15.66 0.67
CA ILE A 135 4.45 -14.27 1.13
C ILE A 135 3.07 -13.70 1.45
N ILE A 136 2.11 -13.78 0.52
CA ILE A 136 0.77 -13.20 0.73
C ILE A 136 0.01 -13.93 1.84
N ASP A 137 0.17 -15.26 1.91
CA ASP A 137 -0.52 -16.08 2.91
C ASP A 137 -0.14 -15.71 4.35
N LYS A 138 1.03 -15.10 4.58
CA LYS A 138 1.46 -14.59 5.90
C LYS A 138 0.55 -13.49 6.47
N LYS A 139 -0.19 -12.80 5.61
CA LYS A 139 -1.14 -11.73 5.97
C LYS A 139 -2.52 -11.96 5.38
N LYS A 140 -2.86 -13.22 5.04
CA LYS A 140 -4.15 -13.58 4.40
C LYS A 140 -5.36 -13.15 5.23
N ASP A 141 -5.21 -13.19 6.54
CA ASP A 141 -6.23 -12.82 7.50
C ASP A 141 -6.69 -11.36 7.36
N LEU A 142 -5.84 -10.47 6.87
CA LEU A 142 -6.21 -9.08 6.55
C LEU A 142 -7.32 -8.99 5.50
N MET A 143 -7.43 -9.98 4.61
CA MET A 143 -8.41 -10.01 3.53
C MET A 143 -9.73 -10.71 3.92
N ASN A 144 -9.78 -11.37 5.08
CA ASN A 144 -10.95 -12.13 5.52
C ASN A 144 -12.15 -11.25 5.90
N THR A 145 -11.92 -9.96 6.15
CA THR A 145 -12.97 -9.00 6.50
C THR A 145 -12.81 -7.71 5.70
N ASN A 146 -13.82 -6.86 5.73
CA ASN A 146 -13.77 -5.55 5.09
C ASN A 146 -13.12 -4.47 5.98
N GLU A 147 -12.67 -4.82 7.19
CA GLU A 147 -12.07 -3.88 8.16
C GLU A 147 -10.77 -3.24 7.64
N ILE A 148 -10.03 -3.96 6.79
CA ILE A 148 -8.85 -3.43 6.10
C ILE A 148 -9.13 -2.13 5.33
N SER A 149 -10.36 -1.95 4.83
CA SER A 149 -10.75 -0.73 4.10
C SER A 149 -10.73 0.52 4.97
N LYS A 150 -10.85 0.40 6.30
CA LYS A 150 -10.76 1.53 7.24
C LYS A 150 -9.36 2.17 7.23
N PHE A 151 -8.33 1.41 6.86
CA PHE A 151 -6.95 1.91 6.73
C PHE A 151 -6.70 2.68 5.43
N ASN A 152 -7.60 2.60 4.43
CA ASN A 152 -7.41 3.24 3.12
C ASN A 152 -7.27 4.76 3.22
N GLY A 153 -7.99 5.41 4.15
CA GLY A 153 -7.89 6.84 4.42
C GLY A 153 -6.48 7.24 4.89
N PRO A 154 -6.05 6.80 6.09
CA PRO A 154 -4.70 7.03 6.60
C PRO A 154 -3.58 6.66 5.63
N PHE A 155 -3.67 5.48 5.00
CA PHE A 155 -2.66 5.01 4.05
C PHE A 155 -2.55 5.91 2.80
N SER A 156 -3.69 6.32 2.24
CA SER A 156 -3.74 7.29 1.13
C SER A 156 -3.13 8.63 1.50
N ILE A 157 -3.34 9.09 2.74
CA ILE A 157 -2.76 10.34 3.21
C ILE A 157 -1.25 10.23 3.33
N LEU A 158 -0.71 9.14 3.89
CA LEU A 158 0.75 8.92 3.92
C LEU A 158 1.36 8.87 2.52
N CYS A 159 0.70 8.19 1.56
CA CYS A 159 1.14 8.21 0.16
C CYS A 159 1.25 9.64 -0.38
N LYS A 160 0.27 10.49 -0.10
CA LYS A 160 0.29 11.91 -0.51
C LYS A 160 1.39 12.69 0.20
N LEU A 161 1.54 12.53 1.52
CA LEU A 161 2.56 13.20 2.32
C LEU A 161 3.97 12.89 1.80
N TYR A 162 4.30 11.61 1.61
CA TYR A 162 5.59 11.17 1.07
C TYR A 162 5.81 11.52 -0.40
N ASN A 163 4.75 11.76 -1.18
CA ASN A 163 4.88 12.24 -2.55
C ASN A 163 5.13 13.76 -2.60
N GLU A 164 4.43 14.54 -1.78
CA GLU A 164 4.56 16.00 -1.75
C GLU A 164 5.90 16.46 -1.16
N ILE A 165 6.40 15.78 -0.12
CA ILE A 165 7.69 16.12 0.51
C ILE A 165 8.91 15.88 -0.39
N LYS A 166 8.75 15.27 -1.56
CA LYS A 166 9.85 15.11 -2.53
C LYS A 166 9.98 16.26 -3.51
N LYS A 167 8.94 17.09 -3.64
CA LYS A 167 8.94 18.22 -4.59
C LYS A 167 9.91 19.31 -4.12
N ASN A 168 10.48 20.07 -5.06
CA ASN A 168 11.36 21.21 -4.73
C ASN A 168 10.55 22.38 -4.14
N ASN A 169 9.38 22.68 -4.72
CA ASN A 169 8.45 23.72 -4.25
C ASN A 169 7.36 23.07 -3.39
N ARG A 170 7.73 22.56 -2.21
CA ARG A 170 6.80 21.91 -1.28
C ARG A 170 5.79 22.93 -0.76
N ASP A 171 4.53 22.55 -0.74
CA ASP A 171 3.48 23.35 -0.11
C ASP A 171 3.35 22.96 1.37
N CYS A 172 4.00 23.74 2.24
CA CYS A 172 3.94 23.57 3.70
C CYS A 172 2.49 23.52 4.22
N THR A 173 1.60 24.34 3.65
CA THR A 173 0.22 24.48 4.10
C THR A 173 -0.55 23.21 3.79
N ASN A 174 -0.41 22.69 2.57
CA ASN A 174 -1.03 21.43 2.16
C ASN A 174 -0.47 20.23 2.94
N LEU A 175 0.86 20.17 3.15
CA LEU A 175 1.48 19.13 3.97
C LEU A 175 0.93 19.13 5.42
N SER A 176 0.85 20.32 6.04
CA SER A 176 0.31 20.46 7.39
C SER A 176 -1.18 20.08 7.47
N GLN A 177 -2.00 20.48 6.49
CA GLN A 177 -3.39 20.07 6.41
C GLN A 177 -3.53 18.54 6.32
N LYS A 178 -2.78 17.91 5.42
CA LYS A 178 -2.80 16.44 5.28
C LYS A 178 -2.30 15.73 6.54
N ALA A 179 -1.31 16.28 7.21
CA ALA A 179 -0.82 15.74 8.48
C ALA A 179 -1.92 15.78 9.57
N ASN A 180 -2.70 16.87 9.64
CA ASN A 180 -3.87 16.94 10.52
C ASN A 180 -4.95 15.91 10.14
N GLU A 181 -5.25 15.75 8.85
CA GLU A 181 -6.19 14.72 8.36
C GLU A 181 -5.70 13.30 8.71
N PHE A 182 -4.39 13.04 8.63
CA PHE A 182 -3.82 11.76 9.03
C PHE A 182 -4.05 11.49 10.51
N VAL A 183 -3.69 12.44 11.39
CA VAL A 183 -3.83 12.28 12.84
C VAL A 183 -5.30 12.04 13.23
N GLN A 184 -6.24 12.79 12.66
CA GLN A 184 -7.68 12.58 12.91
C GLN A 184 -8.14 11.17 12.51
N ASN A 185 -7.78 10.71 11.31
CA ASN A 185 -8.15 9.37 10.86
C ASN A 185 -7.48 8.27 11.69
N PHE A 186 -6.22 8.47 12.09
CA PHE A 186 -5.50 7.54 12.94
C PHE A 186 -6.17 7.40 14.30
N GLU A 187 -6.53 8.50 14.96
CA GLU A 187 -7.16 8.45 16.28
C GLU A 187 -8.53 7.75 16.24
N ASN A 188 -9.28 7.91 15.14
CA ASN A 188 -10.52 7.16 14.94
C ASN A 188 -10.26 5.65 14.87
N LEU A 189 -9.22 5.20 14.17
CA LEU A 189 -8.82 3.78 14.14
C LEU A 189 -8.34 3.29 15.51
N ASN A 190 -7.63 4.15 16.25
CA ASN A 190 -7.09 3.84 17.56
C ASN A 190 -8.17 3.66 18.65
N GLN A 191 -9.38 4.16 18.39
CA GLN A 191 -10.55 3.98 19.27
C GLN A 191 -11.50 2.88 18.79
N ASP A 192 -11.27 2.32 17.60
CA ASP A 192 -12.13 1.30 17.01
C ASP A 192 -11.83 -0.08 17.63
N SER A 193 -12.81 -0.63 18.35
CA SER A 193 -12.67 -1.93 19.03
C SER A 193 -12.46 -3.11 18.08
N SER A 194 -12.92 -3.03 16.83
CA SER A 194 -12.66 -4.07 15.82
C SER A 194 -11.21 -4.08 15.35
N ILE A 195 -10.56 -2.91 15.37
CA ILE A 195 -9.14 -2.72 15.04
C ILE A 195 -8.28 -3.08 16.25
N ILE A 196 -8.57 -2.47 17.40
CA ILE A 196 -7.82 -2.70 18.64
C ILE A 196 -8.00 -4.12 19.17
N GLY A 197 -9.13 -4.79 18.91
CA GLY A 197 -9.35 -6.18 19.30
C GLY A 197 -8.59 -7.20 18.44
N ASN A 198 -8.11 -6.82 17.25
CA ASN A 198 -7.50 -7.72 16.29
C ASN A 198 -5.98 -7.49 16.18
N ASN A 199 -5.19 -8.54 16.42
CA ASN A 199 -3.72 -8.44 16.44
C ASN A 199 -3.13 -7.91 15.13
N SER A 200 -3.63 -8.38 13.99
CA SER A 200 -3.11 -8.00 12.67
C SER A 200 -3.47 -6.56 12.29
N TYR A 201 -4.66 -6.10 12.66
CA TYR A 201 -5.05 -4.71 12.48
C TYR A 201 -4.32 -3.76 13.44
N ARG A 202 -4.04 -4.18 14.68
CA ARG A 202 -3.13 -3.45 15.57
C ARG A 202 -1.71 -3.33 15.01
N GLU A 203 -1.22 -4.36 14.32
CA GLU A 203 0.10 -4.34 13.69
C GLU A 203 0.16 -3.32 12.55
N ILE A 204 -0.85 -3.30 11.66
CA ILE A 204 -0.98 -2.25 10.64
C ILE A 204 -1.01 -0.86 11.28
N LEU A 205 -1.84 -0.67 12.31
CA LEU A 205 -1.96 0.61 12.99
C LEU A 205 -0.61 1.06 13.56
N SER A 206 0.15 0.14 14.19
CA SER A 206 1.51 0.37 14.66
C SER A 206 2.47 0.72 13.53
N ASN A 207 2.37 0.06 12.37
CA ASN A 207 3.20 0.38 11.20
C ASN A 207 2.89 1.77 10.64
N LEU A 208 1.62 2.15 10.50
CA LEU A 208 1.23 3.49 10.06
C LEU A 208 1.66 4.58 11.06
N PHE A 209 1.63 4.30 12.37
CA PHE A 209 2.18 5.19 13.40
C PHE A 209 3.66 5.46 13.15
N ASN A 210 4.45 4.39 12.99
CA ASN A 210 5.89 4.50 12.79
C ASN A 210 6.22 5.19 11.44
N ASP A 211 5.45 4.89 10.40
CA ASP A 211 5.60 5.51 9.08
C ASP A 211 5.33 7.02 9.12
N TYR A 212 4.33 7.46 9.91
CA TYR A 212 4.07 8.89 10.11
C TYR A 212 5.15 9.56 10.97
N ASP A 213 5.66 8.90 12.01
CA ASP A 213 6.74 9.46 12.84
C ASP A 213 8.04 9.63 12.03
N ASN A 214 8.35 8.66 11.15
CA ASN A 214 9.43 8.81 10.18
C ASN A 214 9.18 9.99 9.21
N PHE A 215 7.95 10.16 8.73
CA PHE A 215 7.58 11.29 7.89
C PHE A 215 7.77 12.64 8.61
N LYS A 216 7.46 12.70 9.92
CA LYS A 216 7.70 13.92 10.71
C LYS A 216 9.17 14.30 10.78
N ASN A 217 10.05 13.31 10.92
CA ASN A 217 11.49 13.56 10.92
C ASN A 217 11.95 14.09 9.56
N ASP A 218 11.50 13.47 8.46
CA ASP A 218 11.74 13.95 7.11
C ASP A 218 11.22 15.38 6.91
N TYR A 219 10.02 15.68 7.42
CA TYR A 219 9.42 17.00 7.34
C TYR A 219 10.25 18.04 8.08
N ALA A 220 10.67 17.77 9.32
CA ALA A 220 11.52 18.70 10.08
C ALA A 220 12.85 18.99 9.36
N GLU A 221 13.45 17.99 8.69
CA GLU A 221 14.71 18.16 7.98
C GLU A 221 14.55 18.90 6.63
N LYS A 222 13.56 18.48 5.82
CA LYS A 222 13.39 18.89 4.42
C LYS A 222 12.49 20.12 4.25
N CYS A 223 11.68 20.46 5.25
CA CYS A 223 10.71 21.55 5.20
C CYS A 223 11.08 22.70 6.16
N ARG A 224 12.34 23.17 6.10
CA ARG A 224 12.82 24.29 6.93
C ARG A 224 11.98 25.54 6.72
N GLY A 225 11.38 26.04 7.81
CA GLY A 225 10.52 27.24 7.79
C GLY A 225 9.02 26.97 7.64
N CYS A 226 8.61 25.71 7.48
CA CYS A 226 7.20 25.35 7.64
C CYS A 226 6.82 25.28 9.13
N LYS A 227 5.52 25.39 9.44
CA LYS A 227 5.01 25.14 10.80
C LYS A 227 5.13 23.66 11.15
N ASP A 228 5.28 23.37 12.44
CA ASP A 228 5.23 22.01 12.97
C ASP A 228 3.92 21.32 12.60
N ILE A 229 4.00 20.01 12.40
CA ILE A 229 2.85 19.14 12.11
C ILE A 229 2.45 18.38 13.37
N PRO A 230 1.17 18.00 13.52
CA PRO A 230 0.68 17.37 14.73
C PRO A 230 1.40 16.04 15.01
N THR A 231 1.53 15.71 16.29
CA THR A 231 2.03 14.42 16.74
C THR A 231 0.85 13.52 17.08
N LEU A 232 0.99 12.22 16.83
CA LEU A 232 0.01 11.23 17.25
C LEU A 232 0.01 11.12 18.78
N SER A 233 -1.16 10.90 19.38
CA SER A 233 -1.20 10.53 20.78
C SER A 233 -0.41 9.21 20.97
N PRO A 234 0.23 8.99 22.13
CA PRO A 234 0.90 7.73 22.39
C PRO A 234 -0.05 6.56 22.13
N PHE A 235 0.34 5.68 21.21
CA PHE A 235 -0.31 4.40 21.04
C PHE A 235 -0.09 3.59 22.32
N TYR A 236 -1.07 3.60 23.22
CA TYR A 236 -1.01 2.77 24.41
C TYR A 236 -0.98 1.31 23.96
N ARG A 237 0.20 0.69 24.06
CA ARG A 237 0.38 -0.76 23.96
C ARG A 237 -0.25 -1.45 25.17
N HIS A 238 -1.52 -1.18 25.46
CA HIS A 238 -2.17 -1.67 26.68
C HIS A 238 -2.53 -3.16 26.63
N PHE A 239 -2.11 -3.91 25.60
CA PHE A 239 -2.41 -5.33 25.45
C PHE A 239 -1.25 -6.13 24.84
N LEU A 240 -0.03 -5.97 25.40
CA LEU A 240 0.98 -7.04 25.38
C LEU A 240 1.06 -7.66 26.78
#